data_AF-A0A8S1P7S3-F1
#
_entry.id   AF-A0A8S1P7S3-F1
#
_cell.length_a   1.000
_cell.length_b   1.000
_cell.length_c   1.000
_cell.angle_alpha   90.00
_cell.angle_beta   90.00
_cell.angle_gamma   90.00
#
_symmetry.space_group_name_H-M   'P 1'
#
loop_
_entity.id
_entity.type
_entity.pdbx_description
1 polymer ?
#
loop_
_entity_poly.entity_id
_entity_poly.type
_entity_poly.pdbx_seq_one_letter_code
_entity_poly.pdbx_strand_id
1 'polypeptide(L)'
;MGMPYPLGEGREKLIQLLTIIQYGFIAGLIFFDKQISEMSNFWRNNISQSKLKYGFLGYIAFNFIITQLSSSGAFEIFINDQLIHSKINSGQMPSMDIIFKIIRERLQ
;
A
#
# COMPACT_ATOMS: atom_id res chain seq x y z
N MET A 1 -18.65 13.15 -0.93
CA MET A 1 -17.29 12.75 -1.38
C MET A 1 -16.92 11.42 -0.70
N GLY A 2 -16.40 10.45 -1.45
CA GLY A 2 -15.93 9.18 -0.85
C GLY A 2 -14.68 9.42 -0.01
N MET A 3 -14.76 9.12 1.28
CA MET A 3 -13.61 9.18 2.18
C MET A 3 -12.63 8.03 1.86
N PRO A 4 -11.31 8.19 2.06
CA PRO A 4 -10.41 7.06 2.02
C PRO A 4 -10.88 6.03 3.05
N TYR A 5 -11.08 4.80 2.57
CA TYR A 5 -11.57 3.73 3.41
C TYR A 5 -10.58 3.43 4.54
N PRO A 6 -11.02 3.42 5.81
CA PRO A 6 -10.13 3.11 6.91
C PRO A 6 -9.62 1.67 6.74
N LEU A 7 -8.30 1.53 6.69
CA LEU A 7 -7.67 0.23 6.84
C LEU A 7 -7.87 -0.22 8.28
N GLY A 8 -8.18 -1.50 8.52
CA GLY A 8 -8.30 -2.00 9.89
C GLY A 8 -7.02 -1.70 10.68
N GLU A 9 -7.15 -1.31 11.96
CA GLU A 9 -6.05 -0.81 12.80
C GLU A 9 -4.79 -1.70 12.78
N GLY A 10 -4.98 -3.03 12.71
CA GLY A 10 -3.87 -3.99 12.61
C GLY A 10 -3.09 -3.87 11.31
N ARG A 11 -3.76 -3.65 10.18
CA ARG A 11 -3.10 -3.46 8.87
C ARG A 11 -2.37 -2.12 8.82
N GLU A 12 -2.95 -1.08 9.40
CA GLU A 12 -2.35 0.25 9.46
C GLU A 12 -1.03 0.22 10.27
N LYS A 13 -1.03 -0.42 11.45
CA LYS A 13 0.19 -0.61 12.25
C LYS A 13 1.27 -1.41 11.51
N LEU A 14 0.88 -2.43 10.75
CA LEU A 14 1.82 -3.21 9.93
C LEU A 14 2.44 -2.37 8.82
N ILE A 15 1.64 -1.56 8.13
CA ILE A 15 2.12 -0.62 7.10
C ILE A 15 3.11 0.37 7.71
N GLN A 16 2.78 0.96 8.86
CA GLN A 16 3.67 1.88 9.57
C GLN A 16 4.99 1.19 9.94
N LEU A 17 4.94 -0.02 10.49
CA LEU A 17 6.14 -0.80 10.82
C LEU A 17 7.00 -1.09 9.59
N LEU A 18 6.39 -1.55 8.49
CA LEU A 18 7.11 -1.81 7.23
C LEU A 18 7.75 -0.54 6.67
N THR A 19 7.06 0.60 6.80
CA THR A 19 7.58 1.91 6.38
C THR A 19 8.79 2.32 7.22
N ILE A 20 8.73 2.14 8.54
CA ILE A 20 9.87 2.38 9.44
C ILE A 20 11.05 1.48 9.05
N ILE A 21 10.81 0.20 8.79
CA ILE A 21 11.85 -0.74 8.37
C ILE A 21 12.46 -0.32 7.03
N GLN A 22 11.64 0.09 6.06
CA GLN A 22 12.11 0.54 4.75
C GLN A 22 13.03 1.76 4.87
N TYR A 23 12.62 2.80 5.60
CA TYR A 23 13.46 3.98 5.79
C TYR A 23 14.66 3.68 6.67
N GLY A 24 14.54 2.80 7.67
CA GLY A 24 15.65 2.31 8.46
C GLY A 24 16.69 1.56 7.61
N PHE A 25 16.24 0.73 6.67
CA PHE A 25 17.11 0.06 5.70
C PHE A 25 17.87 1.07 4.83
N ILE A 26 17.17 2.07 4.28
CA ILE A 26 17.80 3.13 3.46
C ILE A 26 18.79 3.95 4.28
N ALA A 27 18.41 4.37 5.49
CA ALA A 27 19.29 5.11 6.40
C ALA A 27 20.52 4.26 6.79
N GLY A 28 20.34 2.97 7.05
CA GLY A 28 21.42 2.01 7.28
C GLY A 28 22.39 1.94 6.10
N LEU A 29 21.85 1.90 4.88
CA LEU A 29 22.62 1.88 3.64
C LEU A 29 23.44 3.17 3.40
N ILE A 30 22.94 4.32 3.84
CA ILE A 30 23.60 5.62 3.61
C ILE A 30 24.59 5.93 4.74
N PHE A 31 24.17 5.84 6.00
CA PHE A 31 24.92 6.34 7.15
C PHE A 31 25.72 5.27 7.88
N PHE A 32 25.28 4.00 7.82
CA PHE A 32 25.86 2.92 8.62
C PHE A 32 26.55 1.83 7.77
N ASP A 33 26.69 2.03 6.46
CA ASP A 33 27.23 1.02 5.56
C ASP A 33 28.63 0.54 5.98
N LYS A 34 29.50 1.47 6.45
CA LYS A 34 30.84 1.11 6.90
C LYS A 34 30.80 0.18 8.10
N GLN A 35 30.05 0.55 9.14
CA GLN A 35 29.90 -0.25 10.36
C GLN A 35 29.27 -1.61 10.06
N ILE A 36 28.23 -1.65 9.23
CA ILE A 36 27.57 -2.91 8.85
C ILE A 36 28.50 -3.80 8.01
N SER A 37 29.30 -3.21 7.12
CA SER A 37 30.27 -3.95 6.30
C SER A 37 31.41 -4.56 7.12
N GLU A 38 31.76 -3.98 8.26
CA GLU A 38 32.74 -4.53 9.21
C GLU A 38 32.17 -5.72 10.00
N MET A 39 30.86 -5.73 10.23
CA MET A 39 30.17 -6.79 10.96
C MET A 39 29.68 -7.94 10.07
N SER A 40 29.44 -7.68 8.78
CA SER A 40 28.83 -8.65 7.85
C SER A 40 29.58 -8.76 6.53
N ASN A 41 30.19 -9.93 6.31
CA ASN A 41 30.82 -10.28 5.04
C ASN A 41 29.82 -10.29 3.87
N PHE A 42 28.58 -10.69 4.11
CA PHE A 42 27.53 -10.66 3.09
C PHE A 42 27.25 -9.21 2.65
N TRP A 43 27.07 -8.31 3.62
CA TRP A 43 26.82 -6.90 3.34
C TRP A 43 27.99 -6.26 2.58
N ARG A 44 29.22 -6.51 3.04
CA ARG A 44 30.44 -6.00 2.42
C ARG A 44 30.58 -6.43 0.96
N ASN A 45 30.36 -7.71 0.67
CA ASN A 45 30.63 -8.27 -0.66
C ASN A 45 29.48 -8.04 -1.64
N ASN A 46 28.23 -7.97 -1.17
CA ASN A 46 27.06 -7.85 -2.05
C ASN A 46 26.49 -6.44 -2.05
N ILE A 47 26.21 -5.87 -0.87
CA ILE A 47 25.41 -4.65 -0.74
C ILE A 47 26.29 -3.40 -0.85
N SER A 48 27.40 -3.33 -0.12
CA SER A 48 28.29 -2.16 -0.08
C SER A 48 28.95 -1.85 -1.44
N GLN A 49 29.19 -2.87 -2.28
CA GLN A 49 29.70 -2.71 -3.64
C GLN A 49 28.69 -2.05 -4.59
N SER A 50 27.39 -2.12 -4.29
CA SER A 50 26.33 -1.67 -5.21
C SER A 50 25.17 -1.04 -4.45
N LYS A 51 25.50 -0.14 -3.52
CA LYS A 51 24.54 0.49 -2.58
C LYS A 51 23.30 1.05 -3.24
N LEU A 52 23.47 1.78 -4.34
CA LEU A 52 22.36 2.39 -5.07
C LEU A 52 21.41 1.34 -5.65
N LYS A 53 21.94 0.26 -6.22
CA LYS A 53 21.15 -0.84 -6.78
C LYS A 53 20.33 -1.53 -5.68
N TYR A 54 20.96 -1.89 -4.57
CA TYR A 54 20.27 -2.57 -3.46
C TYR A 54 19.31 -1.64 -2.71
N GLY A 55 19.65 -0.37 -2.57
CA GLY A 55 18.76 0.65 -2.02
C GLY A 55 17.51 0.83 -2.86
N PHE A 56 17.66 0.95 -4.19
CA PHE A 56 16.55 1.08 -5.12
C PHE A 56 15.67 -0.19 -5.17
N LEU A 57 16.29 -1.37 -5.29
CA LEU A 57 15.55 -2.64 -5.27
C LEU A 57 14.81 -2.85 -3.95
N GLY A 58 15.47 -2.57 -2.82
CA GLY A 58 14.84 -2.62 -1.51
C GLY A 58 13.67 -1.66 -1.42
N TYR A 59 13.86 -0.39 -1.81
CA TYR A 59 12.81 0.61 -1.81
C TYR A 59 11.60 0.18 -2.65
N ILE A 60 11.80 -0.34 -3.86
CA ILE A 60 10.71 -0.83 -4.72
C ILE A 60 10.01 -2.02 -4.08
N ALA A 61 10.76 -3.01 -3.57
CA ALA A 61 10.19 -4.21 -2.98
C ALA A 61 9.31 -3.87 -1.76
N PHE A 62 9.82 -3.02 -0.86
CA PHE A 62 9.03 -2.53 0.29
C PHE A 62 7.81 -1.73 -0.16
N ASN A 63 7.96 -0.81 -1.12
CA ASN A 63 6.82 -0.04 -1.63
C ASN A 63 5.75 -0.91 -2.26
N PHE A 64 6.14 -1.93 -3.01
CA PHE A 64 5.20 -2.85 -3.62
C PHE A 64 4.35 -3.55 -2.55
N ILE A 65 4.99 -4.06 -1.49
CA ILE A 65 4.31 -4.72 -0.37
C ILE A 65 3.41 -3.74 0.38
N ILE A 66 3.91 -2.53 0.69
CA ILE A 66 3.16 -1.49 1.38
C ILE A 66 1.94 -1.05 0.56
N THR A 67 2.09 -0.88 -0.75
CA THR A 67 1.00 -0.48 -1.65
C THR A 67 -0.10 -1.55 -1.69
N GLN A 68 0.29 -2.82 -1.77
CA GLN A 68 -0.66 -3.93 -1.77
C GLN A 68 -1.40 -4.04 -0.43
N LEU A 69 -0.71 -3.82 0.69
CA LEU A 69 -1.33 -3.81 2.03
C LEU A 69 -2.23 -2.59 2.27
N SER A 70 -1.87 -1.45 1.68
CA SER A 70 -2.63 -0.19 1.76
C SER A 70 -3.90 -0.21 0.91
N SER A 71 -4.04 -1.16 0.00
CA SER A 71 -5.24 -1.31 -0.80
C SER A 71 -6.38 -1.91 0.04
N SER A 72 -7.43 -1.12 0.27
CA SER A 72 -8.65 -1.59 0.95
C SER A 72 -9.50 -2.51 0.06
N GLY A 73 -9.25 -2.52 -1.25
CA GLY A 73 -10.07 -3.24 -2.24
C GLY A 73 -11.52 -2.74 -2.32
N ALA A 74 -11.81 -1.61 -1.69
CA ALA A 74 -13.15 -1.04 -1.60
C ALA A 74 -13.58 -0.43 -2.94
N PHE A 75 -14.86 -0.59 -3.26
CA PHE A 75 -15.49 0.08 -4.39
C PHE A 75 -16.89 0.48 -3.95
N GLU A 76 -17.16 1.77 -3.95
CA GLU A 76 -18.44 2.35 -3.53
C GLU A 76 -19.02 3.27 -4.58
N ILE A 77 -20.34 3.21 -4.69
CA ILE A 77 -21.12 4.12 -5.52
C ILE A 77 -22.01 4.96 -4.60
N PHE A 78 -21.83 6.28 -4.69
CA PHE A 78 -22.66 7.27 -4.00
C PHE A 78 -23.49 8.06 -5.00
N ILE A 79 -24.76 8.27 -4.69
CA ILE A 79 -25.66 9.15 -5.46
C ILE A 79 -26.36 10.07 -4.47
N ASN A 80 -26.25 11.40 -4.66
CA ASN A 80 -26.77 12.43 -3.75
C ASN A 80 -26.37 12.16 -2.28
N ASP A 81 -25.08 11.87 -2.06
CA ASP A 81 -24.48 11.51 -0.77
C ASP A 81 -25.05 10.26 -0.07
N GLN A 82 -25.93 9.49 -0.74
CA GLN A 82 -26.39 8.20 -0.25
C GLN A 82 -25.53 7.06 -0.82
N LEU A 83 -25.03 6.19 0.06
CA LEU A 83 -24.35 4.95 -0.33
C LEU A 83 -25.36 4.01 -0.98
N ILE A 84 -25.12 3.67 -2.24
CA ILE A 84 -25.98 2.81 -3.05
C ILE A 84 -25.40 1.40 -3.15
N HIS A 85 -24.09 1.29 -3.38
CA HIS A 85 -23.41 0.01 -3.51
C HIS A 85 -22.06 0.05 -2.81
N SER A 86 -21.73 -1.02 -2.10
CA SER A 86 -20.39 -1.24 -1.55
C SER A 86 -19.94 -2.67 -1.83
N LYS A 87 -18.83 -2.81 -2.56
CA LYS A 87 -18.20 -4.11 -2.86
C LYS A 87 -17.77 -4.86 -1.59
N ILE A 88 -17.42 -4.13 -0.53
CA ILE A 88 -17.05 -4.76 0.75
C ILE A 88 -18.25 -5.48 1.36
N ASN A 89 -19.44 -4.86 1.29
CA ASN A 89 -20.66 -5.43 1.84
C ASN A 89 -21.28 -6.49 0.92
N SER A 90 -21.30 -6.25 -0.38
CA SER A 90 -21.91 -7.16 -1.36
C SER A 90 -21.00 -8.35 -1.72
N GLY A 91 -19.69 -8.24 -1.49
CA GLY A 91 -18.68 -9.19 -1.95
C GLY A 91 -18.46 -9.23 -3.46
N GLN A 92 -19.20 -8.42 -4.23
CA GLN A 92 -19.22 -8.47 -5.69
C GLN A 92 -19.24 -7.07 -6.32
N MET A 93 -18.65 -6.97 -7.51
CA MET A 93 -18.78 -5.79 -8.37
C MET A 93 -20.25 -5.62 -8.78
N PRO A 94 -20.82 -4.39 -8.77
CA PRO A 94 -22.15 -4.18 -9.28
C PRO A 94 -22.20 -4.44 -10.79
N SER A 95 -23.24 -5.11 -11.27
CA SER A 95 -23.45 -5.24 -12.72
C SER A 95 -23.85 -3.89 -13.30
N MET A 96 -23.51 -3.66 -14.58
CA MET A 96 -23.86 -2.42 -15.27
C MET A 96 -25.38 -2.19 -15.29
N ASP A 97 -26.18 -3.26 -15.40
CA ASP A 97 -27.64 -3.19 -15.36
C ASP A 97 -28.18 -2.61 -14.04
N ILE A 98 -27.58 -3.01 -12.91
CA ILE A 98 -27.94 -2.50 -11.59
C ILE A 98 -27.60 -1.01 -11.50
N ILE A 99 -26.42 -0.61 -11.96
CA ILE A 99 -25.99 0.79 -11.97
C ILE A 99 -26.96 1.65 -12.80
N PHE A 100 -27.29 1.23 -14.02
CA PHE A 100 -28.20 1.96 -14.89
C PHE A 100 -29.61 2.06 -14.31
N LYS A 101 -30.11 0.98 -13.68
CA LYS A 101 -31.40 1.00 -12.98
C LYS A 101 -31.43 2.05 -11.87
N ILE A 102 -30.41 2.05 -11.01
CA ILE A 102 -30.33 2.99 -9.89
C ILE A 102 -30.24 4.44 -10.38
N ILE A 103 -29.42 4.70 -11.41
CA ILE A 103 -29.30 6.04 -12.00
C ILE A 103 -30.64 6.50 -12.56
N ARG A 104 -31.36 5.61 -13.25
CA ARG A 104 -32.66 5.91 -13.85
C ARG A 104 -33.73 6.22 -12.80
N GLU A 105 -33.76 5.48 -11.69
CA GLU A 105 -34.71 5.69 -10.59
C GLU A 105 -34.45 6.99 -9.81
N ARG A 106 -33.22 7.52 -9.85
CA ARG A 106 -32.81 8.74 -9.11
C ARG A 106 -32.83 10.02 -9.93
N LEU A 107 -32.96 9.92 -11.26
CA LEU A 107 -33.04 11.05 -12.20
C LEU A 107 -34.49 11.44 -12.57
N GLN A 108 -35.48 10.65 -12.14
CA GLN A 108 -36.90 10.99 -12.22
C GLN A 108 -37.35 11.71 -10.95
#